data_AF-A0A091NPL7-F1
#
_entry.id   AF-A0A091NPL7-F1
#
_cell.length_a   1.000
_cell.length_b   1.000
_cell.length_c   1.000
_cell.angle_alpha   90.00
_cell.angle_beta   90.00
_cell.angle_gamma   90.00
#
_symmetry.space_group_name_H-M   'P 1'
#
loop_
_entity.id
_entity.type
_entity.pdbx_description
1 polymer ?
#
loop_
_entity_poly.entity_id
_entity_poly.type
_entity_poly.pdbx_seq_one_letter_code
_entity_poly.pdbx_strand_id
1 'polypeptide(L)'
;QLKCGNCGEVSEKWQYLRLMDSAPLKGGRGSATMVQKCKLCSRESSIDILSQTIKPYNVMIMFIIFLVQLTLKILLQICLQAGFAAEGAESGTPFHDINLSEKDWNDYDEKAKESVGIYEVTHKFVKC
;
A
#
# COMPACT_ATOMS: atom_id res chain seq x y z
N GLN A 1 -2.26 -9.55 3.01
CA GLN A 1 -1.90 -10.98 2.90
C GLN A 1 -1.44 -11.31 1.48
N LEU A 2 -0.47 -12.21 1.33
CA LEU A 2 0.08 -12.62 0.04
C LEU A 2 -0.44 -14.00 -0.35
N LYS A 3 -0.77 -14.20 -1.64
CA LYS A 3 -1.18 -15.49 -2.18
C LYS A 3 -0.15 -16.00 -3.19
N CYS A 4 0.36 -17.20 -2.99
CA CYS A 4 1.24 -17.86 -3.94
C CYS A 4 0.47 -18.16 -5.22
N GLY A 5 0.85 -17.53 -6.33
CA GLY A 5 0.22 -17.80 -7.62
C GLY A 5 0.57 -19.13 -8.28
N ASN A 6 1.37 -19.98 -7.63
CA ASN A 6 1.67 -21.33 -8.09
C ASN A 6 0.79 -22.39 -7.44
N CYS A 7 0.72 -22.40 -6.10
CA CYS A 7 -0.01 -23.43 -5.34
C CYS A 7 -1.24 -22.89 -4.61
N GLY A 8 -1.49 -21.58 -4.66
CA GLY A 8 -2.63 -20.95 -3.99
C GLY A 8 -2.44 -20.64 -2.51
N GLU A 9 -1.33 -21.06 -1.90
CA GLU A 9 -1.01 -20.85 -0.48
C GLU A 9 -1.08 -19.38 -0.08
N VAL A 10 -1.75 -19.07 1.03
CA VAL A 10 -1.88 -17.70 1.55
C VAL A 10 -1.02 -17.54 2.80
N SER A 11 -0.30 -16.42 2.91
CA SER A 11 0.51 -16.11 4.09
C SER A 11 -0.35 -16.04 5.36
N GLU A 12 -0.02 -16.83 6.37
CA GLU A 12 -0.67 -16.81 7.70
C GLU A 12 -0.57 -15.43 8.36
N LYS A 13 0.58 -14.77 8.23
CA LYS A 13 0.87 -13.45 8.82
C LYS A 13 0.85 -12.35 7.77
N TRP A 14 0.39 -11.18 8.15
CA TRP A 14 0.57 -9.96 7.37
C TRP A 14 2.05 -9.72 7.09
N GLN A 15 2.33 -9.38 5.83
CA GLN A 15 3.66 -9.00 5.38
C GLN A 15 3.65 -7.49 5.16
N TYR A 16 4.60 -6.80 5.76
CA TYR A 16 4.78 -5.37 5.59
C TYR A 16 5.76 -5.12 4.45
N LEU A 17 5.44 -4.17 3.58
CA LEU A 17 6.29 -3.74 2.49
C LEU A 17 6.58 -2.26 2.69
N ARG A 18 7.84 -1.86 2.68
CA ARG A 18 8.24 -0.45 2.76
C ARG A 18 9.06 -0.12 1.52
N LEU A 19 8.89 1.08 0.98
CA LEU A 19 9.62 1.49 -0.22
C LEU A 19 11.15 1.46 -0.02
N MET A 20 11.61 1.66 1.22
CA MET A 20 13.02 1.61 1.60
C MET A 20 13.59 0.19 1.72
N ASP A 21 12.74 -0.84 1.72
CA ASP A 21 13.21 -2.23 1.79
C ASP A 21 13.75 -2.65 0.42
N SER A 22 14.86 -3.40 0.43
CA SER A 22 15.46 -3.94 -0.78
C SER A 22 16.06 -5.31 -0.48
N ALA A 23 15.68 -6.30 -1.28
CA ALA A 23 16.15 -7.67 -1.20
C ALA A 23 16.73 -8.10 -2.57
N PRO A 24 17.90 -8.76 -2.59
CA PRO A 24 18.56 -9.13 -3.83
C PRO A 24 17.80 -10.24 -4.57
N LEU A 25 17.67 -10.10 -5.88
CA LEU A 25 17.11 -11.14 -6.73
C LEU A 25 18.19 -12.11 -7.20
N LYS A 26 17.85 -13.40 -7.30
CA LYS A 26 18.75 -14.40 -7.88
C LYS A 26 19.08 -14.11 -9.34
N GLY A 27 20.32 -14.38 -9.73
CA GLY A 27 20.78 -14.32 -11.13
C GLY A 27 21.09 -12.91 -11.63
N GLY A 28 21.47 -11.97 -10.75
CA GLY A 28 21.90 -10.63 -11.17
C GLY A 28 20.78 -9.73 -11.71
N ARG A 29 19.51 -10.08 -11.47
CA ARG A 29 18.33 -9.36 -11.98
C ARG A 29 18.01 -8.07 -11.18
N GLY A 30 18.95 -7.57 -10.39
CA GLY A 30 18.76 -6.42 -9.51
C GLY A 30 18.18 -6.80 -8.15
N SER A 31 17.31 -5.95 -7.62
CA SER A 31 16.67 -6.09 -6.31
C SER A 31 15.17 -5.86 -6.42
N ALA A 32 14.43 -6.27 -5.41
CA ALA A 32 13.00 -5.98 -5.25
C ALA A 32 12.71 -5.63 -3.79
N THR A 33 11.61 -4.94 -3.53
CA THR A 33 11.20 -4.61 -2.15
C THR A 33 11.14 -5.82 -1.21
N MET A 34 10.66 -6.97 -1.71
CA MET A 34 10.59 -8.20 -0.93
C MET A 34 10.81 -9.41 -1.81
N VAL A 35 11.55 -10.40 -1.29
CA VAL A 35 11.71 -11.73 -1.89
C VAL A 35 11.29 -12.78 -0.85
N GLN A 36 10.36 -13.66 -1.21
CA GLN A 36 9.86 -14.70 -0.32
C GLN A 36 9.77 -16.05 -1.02
N LYS A 37 10.16 -17.11 -0.29
CA LYS A 37 9.94 -18.50 -0.69
C LYS A 37 8.60 -18.98 -0.13
N CYS A 38 7.75 -19.54 -1.00
CA CYS A 38 6.51 -20.19 -0.58
C CYS A 38 6.80 -21.38 0.33
N LYS A 39 6.17 -21.41 1.51
CA LYS A 39 6.35 -22.50 2.49
C LYS A 39 5.85 -23.85 1.97
N LEU A 40 4.85 -23.86 1.08
CA LEU A 40 4.24 -25.08 0.55
C LEU A 40 5.00 -25.63 -0.67
N CYS A 41 5.06 -24.88 -1.76
CA CYS A 41 5.66 -25.35 -3.03
C CYS A 41 7.13 -24.97 -3.24
N SER A 42 7.78 -24.34 -2.24
CA SER A 42 9.17 -23.90 -2.31
C SER A 42 9.52 -22.90 -3.43
N ARG A 43 8.53 -22.41 -4.19
CA ARG A 43 8.76 -21.43 -5.26
C ARG A 43 9.10 -20.06 -4.66
N GLU A 44 10.14 -19.43 -5.20
CA GLU A 44 10.52 -18.05 -4.86
C GLU A 44 9.67 -17.05 -5.65
N SER A 45 9.24 -15.98 -4.99
CA SER A 45 8.47 -14.89 -5.57
C SER A 45 8.99 -13.57 -5.02
N SER A 46 8.84 -12.51 -5.80
CA SER A 46 9.29 -11.17 -5.42
C SER A 46 8.17 -10.15 -5.63
N ILE A 47 8.19 -9.11 -4.80
CA ILE A 47 7.26 -7.97 -4.84
C ILE A 47 8.11 -6.72 -4.87
N ASP A 48 7.77 -5.79 -5.75
CA ASP A 48 8.46 -4.51 -5.87
C ASP A 48 7.48 -3.34 -5.86
N ILE A 49 7.76 -2.34 -5.04
CA ILE A 49 7.00 -1.09 -5.00
C ILE A 49 7.61 -0.13 -6.02
N LEU A 50 6.83 0.21 -7.04
CA LEU A 50 7.24 1.22 -8.01
C LEU A 50 6.98 2.62 -7.46
N SER A 51 8.02 3.27 -6.92
CA SER A 51 7.94 4.62 -6.33
C SER A 51 7.30 5.64 -7.25
N GLN A 52 7.58 5.58 -8.55
CA GLN A 52 7.06 6.50 -9.58
C GLN A 52 5.55 6.42 -9.78
N THR A 53 4.90 5.42 -9.19
CA THR A 53 3.46 5.20 -9.35
C THR A 53 2.65 5.66 -8.14
N ILE A 54 3.32 5.99 -7.04
CA ILE A 54 2.68 6.51 -5.83
C ILE A 54 2.23 7.93 -6.14
N LYS A 55 0.90 8.16 -6.13
CA LYS A 55 0.29 9.46 -6.38
C LYS A 55 -0.61 9.84 -5.19
N PRO A 56 -0.64 11.14 -4.81
CA PRO A 56 -1.54 11.60 -3.77
C PRO A 56 -3.00 11.44 -4.19
N TYR A 57 -3.86 11.19 -3.20
CA TYR A 57 -5.31 11.30 -3.37
C TYR A 57 -5.72 12.76 -3.30
N ASN A 58 -6.45 13.24 -4.29
CA ASN A 58 -7.07 14.56 -4.24
C ASN A 58 -8.55 14.42 -4.57
N VAL A 59 -9.39 15.37 -4.15
CA VAL A 59 -10.86 15.33 -4.37
C VAL A 59 -11.24 15.19 -5.85
N MET A 60 -10.37 15.61 -6.77
CA MET A 60 -10.55 15.45 -8.23
C MET A 60 -10.17 14.05 -8.76
N ILE A 61 -9.48 13.23 -7.96
CA ILE A 61 -8.99 11.91 -8.32
C ILE A 61 -9.80 10.88 -7.53
N MET A 62 -10.62 10.08 -8.22
CA MET A 62 -11.52 9.12 -7.57
C MET A 62 -10.82 7.94 -6.89
N PHE A 63 -9.53 7.69 -7.16
CA PHE A 63 -8.81 6.53 -6.59
C PHE A 63 -7.33 6.84 -6.31
N ILE A 64 -6.83 6.46 -5.13
CA ILE A 64 -5.39 6.27 -4.92
C ILE A 64 -4.96 5.06 -5.74
N ILE A 65 -4.17 5.29 -6.78
CA ILE A 65 -3.56 4.21 -7.54
C ILE A 65 -2.20 3.90 -6.91
N PHE A 66 -2.13 2.82 -6.14
CA PHE A 66 -0.85 2.15 -5.87
C PHE A 66 -0.61 1.14 -7.02
N LEU A 67 0.19 1.49 -8.03
CA LEU A 67 0.66 0.47 -8.98
C LEU A 67 1.85 -0.27 -8.37
N VAL A 68 1.58 -1.25 -7.53
CA VAL A 68 2.61 -2.22 -7.17
C VAL A 68 2.79 -3.15 -8.37
N GLN A 69 3.90 -3.00 -9.13
CA GLN A 69 4.22 -4.00 -10.15
C GLN A 69 4.77 -5.26 -9.49
N LEU A 70 3.87 -6.23 -9.29
CA LEU A 70 4.25 -7.60 -8.97
C LEU A 70 4.64 -8.32 -10.25
N THR A 71 5.92 -8.67 -10.38
CA THR A 71 6.40 -9.47 -11.50
C THR A 71 5.77 -10.87 -11.52
N LEU A 72 5.30 -11.42 -10.39
CA LEU A 72 4.58 -12.69 -10.34
C LEU A 72 3.57 -12.81 -9.17
N LYS A 73 2.30 -12.59 -9.51
CA LYS A 73 1.04 -13.17 -8.98
C LYS A 73 0.55 -12.84 -7.54
N ILE A 74 -0.60 -12.14 -7.56
CA ILE A 74 -1.77 -12.08 -6.65
C ILE A 74 -1.51 -11.60 -5.20
N LEU A 75 -1.56 -10.28 -5.05
CA LEU A 75 -1.84 -9.62 -3.78
C LEU A 75 -3.32 -9.84 -3.43
N LEU A 76 -3.60 -10.44 -2.27
CA LEU A 76 -4.97 -10.81 -1.89
C LEU A 76 -5.68 -9.66 -1.16
N GLN A 77 -4.95 -9.00 -0.25
CA GLN A 77 -5.47 -7.91 0.59
C GLN A 77 -4.34 -6.95 0.99
N ILE A 78 -4.61 -5.66 0.93
CA ILE A 78 -3.80 -4.60 1.57
C ILE A 78 -4.48 -4.19 2.88
N CYS A 79 -3.67 -3.87 3.88
CA CYS A 79 -4.11 -3.14 5.06
C CYS A 79 -3.38 -1.81 5.07
N LEU A 80 -4.12 -0.72 4.95
CA LEU A 80 -3.57 0.63 5.11
C LEU A 80 -3.48 0.87 6.62
N GLN A 81 -2.31 1.29 7.10
CA GLN A 81 -2.07 1.53 8.53
C GLN A 81 -1.79 3.01 8.76
N ALA A 82 -0.89 3.32 9.69
CA ALA A 82 -0.42 4.67 9.98
C ALA A 82 0.66 5.15 8.99
N GLY A 83 0.94 6.45 9.04
CA GLY A 83 1.99 7.11 8.25
C GLY A 83 1.47 7.82 7.00
N PHE A 84 0.15 8.01 6.88
CA PHE A 84 -0.42 8.89 5.86
C PHE A 84 -0.30 10.35 6.30
N ALA A 85 -0.22 11.24 5.32
CA ALA A 85 -0.29 12.67 5.52
C ALA A 85 -1.31 13.27 4.55
N ALA A 86 -1.98 14.32 4.97
CA ALA A 86 -2.97 15.05 4.19
C ALA A 86 -2.85 16.56 4.46
N GLU A 87 -3.55 17.35 3.66
CA GLU A 87 -3.66 18.78 3.84
C GLU A 87 -5.15 19.17 3.81
N GLY A 88 -5.55 20.11 4.66
CA GLY A 88 -6.90 20.69 4.64
C GLY A 88 -7.18 21.34 3.29
N ALA A 89 -8.34 21.04 2.70
CA ALA A 89 -8.62 21.36 1.30
C ALA A 89 -8.59 22.87 0.99
N GLU A 90 -9.02 23.70 1.93
CA GLU A 90 -9.06 25.16 1.79
C GLU A 90 -7.94 25.87 2.57
N SER A 91 -7.57 25.32 3.72
CA SER A 91 -6.65 25.93 4.69
C SER A 91 -5.17 25.64 4.38
N GLY A 92 -4.88 24.52 3.71
CA GLY A 92 -3.54 23.93 3.63
C GLY A 92 -2.98 23.47 4.97
N THR A 93 -3.82 23.28 6.00
CA THR A 93 -3.37 22.80 7.32
C THR A 93 -2.82 21.38 7.17
N PRO A 94 -1.55 21.11 7.55
CA PRO A 94 -0.98 19.78 7.39
C PRO A 94 -1.46 18.84 8.51
N PHE A 95 -1.87 17.64 8.11
CA PHE A 95 -2.20 16.53 9.00
C PHE A 95 -1.18 15.41 8.80
N HIS A 96 -0.50 15.01 9.87
CA HIS A 96 0.55 14.00 9.86
C HIS A 96 0.10 12.74 10.59
N ASP A 97 0.80 11.63 10.34
CA ASP A 97 0.62 10.34 11.03
C ASP A 97 -0.83 9.83 11.04
N ILE A 98 -1.59 10.13 9.99
CA ILE A 98 -2.97 9.67 9.81
C ILE A 98 -2.96 8.14 9.78
N ASN A 99 -3.82 7.54 10.63
CA ASN A 99 -4.00 6.10 10.71
C ASN A 99 -5.32 5.67 10.08
N LEU A 100 -5.23 4.89 9.01
CA LEU A 100 -6.39 4.38 8.27
C LEU A 100 -6.67 2.89 8.56
N SER A 101 -6.13 2.34 9.66
CA SER A 101 -6.37 0.95 10.05
C SER A 101 -7.83 0.63 10.31
N GLU A 102 -8.59 1.61 10.81
CA GLU A 102 -10.03 1.49 11.07
C GLU A 102 -10.90 1.89 9.87
N LYS A 103 -10.27 2.29 8.76
CA LYS A 103 -10.89 2.82 7.53
C LYS A 103 -11.57 4.19 7.66
N ASP A 104 -11.73 4.68 8.88
CA ASP A 104 -12.26 5.99 9.19
C ASP A 104 -11.24 6.77 10.02
N TRP A 105 -11.10 8.05 9.71
CA TRP A 105 -10.28 9.01 10.45
C TRP A 105 -10.98 10.36 10.43
N ASN A 106 -10.92 11.08 11.54
CA ASN A 106 -11.45 12.44 11.66
C ASN A 106 -10.54 13.30 12.53
N ASP A 107 -10.59 14.60 12.28
CA ASP A 107 -9.89 15.63 13.05
C ASP A 107 -10.57 16.98 12.82
N TYR A 108 -10.01 18.04 13.38
CA TYR A 108 -10.53 19.39 13.26
C TYR A 108 -9.49 20.36 12.70
N ASP A 109 -9.88 21.09 11.65
CA ASP A 109 -9.04 22.13 11.07
C ASP A 109 -9.30 23.46 11.78
N GLU A 110 -8.41 23.83 12.69
CA GLU A 110 -8.52 25.08 13.45
C GLU A 110 -8.47 26.35 12.58
N LYS A 111 -7.81 26.28 11.42
CA LYS A 111 -7.66 27.43 10.52
C LYS A 111 -8.92 27.65 9.69
N ALA A 112 -9.54 26.58 9.21
CA ALA A 112 -10.82 26.64 8.48
C ALA A 112 -12.05 26.61 9.41
N LYS A 113 -11.87 26.24 10.68
CA LYS A 113 -12.94 26.06 11.68
C LYS A 113 -13.99 25.03 11.24
N GLU A 114 -13.51 23.92 10.71
CA GLU A 114 -14.34 22.84 10.19
C GLU A 114 -13.80 21.47 10.58
N SER A 115 -14.67 20.47 10.61
CA SER A 115 -14.26 19.07 10.79
C SER A 115 -13.76 18.50 9.48
N VAL A 116 -12.65 17.77 9.54
CA VAL A 116 -12.07 17.04 8.41
C VAL A 116 -12.15 15.55 8.67
N GLY A 117 -12.18 14.75 7.60
CA GLY A 117 -12.17 13.31 7.76
C GLY A 117 -11.99 12.53 6.48
N ILE A 118 -11.53 11.30 6.64
CA ILE A 118 -11.36 10.29 5.60
C ILE A 118 -12.19 9.10 6.04
N TYR A 119 -13.20 8.73 5.27
CA TYR A 119 -14.17 7.70 5.64
C TYR A 119 -14.27 6.62 4.57
N GLU A 120 -14.76 5.44 4.99
CA GLU A 120 -15.11 4.32 4.12
C GLU A 120 -13.95 3.91 3.20
N VAL A 121 -12.72 3.93 3.71
CA VAL A 121 -11.54 3.60 2.90
C VAL A 121 -11.63 2.17 2.35
N THR A 122 -11.61 2.08 1.02
CA THR A 122 -11.61 0.81 0.27
C THR A 122 -10.42 0.73 -0.68
N HIS A 123 -10.09 -0.49 -1.09
CA HIS A 123 -9.03 -0.74 -2.09
C HIS A 123 -9.48 -1.82 -3.07
N LYS A 124 -8.97 -1.74 -4.30
CA LYS A 124 -9.21 -2.74 -5.35
C LYS A 124 -7.93 -3.02 -6.12
N PHE A 125 -7.66 -4.28 -6.40
CA PHE A 125 -6.60 -4.68 -7.31
C PHE A 125 -7.14 -4.74 -8.74
N VAL A 126 -6.46 -4.05 -9.66
CA VAL A 126 -6.73 -4.14 -11.09
C VAL A 126 -5.50 -4.76 -11.74
N LYS A 127 -5.72 -5.80 -12.55
CA LYS A 127 -4.66 -6.40 -13.34
C LYS A 127 -4.43 -5.52 -14.57
N CYS A 128 -3.19 -5.05 -14.76
CA CYS A 128 -2.74 -4.44 -16.00
C CYS A 128 -2.45 -5.50 -17.06
#